data_AF-A0A239TME6-F1
#
_entry.id   AF-A0A239TME6-F1
#
_cell.length_a   1.000
_cell.length_b   1.000
_cell.length_c   1.000
_cell.angle_alpha   90.00
_cell.angle_beta   90.00
_cell.angle_gamma   90.00
#
_symmetry.space_group_name_H-M   'P 1'
#
loop_
_entity.id
_entity.type
_entity.pdbx_description
1 polymer ?
#
loop_
_entity_poly.entity_id
_entity_poly.type
_entity_poly.pdbx_seq_one_letter_code
_entity_poly.pdbx_strand_id
1 'polypeptide(L)'
;MTKGGIISVVHENSLAQEIELVPGDKIISVNGQELMDIIDLSFALADEEIEMLVEHADGEQEVIGFEKDIDEELGAEFESAVFNKIRQCANNCYFCFVDQVAPDMRSSLYIKDDDYRLSFLYGNFITMTNLVKQDLERIKRLHLSPLYVSVHTTNPELRAKMLRQKRAALIMEQLKALNEAQVEYHTQIVLCPGHNDGEELDRTISDIINMRPYALSIGVVPVGLTKFRENCYPLETFDSEGAKKVIAQVRKWQQKMREETGSAFVYLSDEFYLLANEELPSASEYDGFPQLDNGIGLVRNFVEQWKNTEIDTKDYEKPLALDIVCGKSVGKIIKDLVAKMPIKNLDVQVLALENDFFGHEVTVTGLLTGQDIIKNLQKSKQNRPRRGIIIPSSALREGEDIFLDDYSLDDIKKAFSDEEVKVADDGTDLKKLLTDWYNIECSRSKAIYTWQSNAAYTK
;
A
#
# COMPACT_ATOMS: atom_id res chain seq x y z
N MET A 1 24.56 -15.92 9.56
CA MET A 1 23.29 -15.24 9.30
C MET A 1 22.75 -14.85 10.66
N THR A 2 22.51 -13.58 10.91
CA THR A 2 21.85 -13.13 12.14
C THR A 2 20.47 -13.78 12.20
N LYS A 3 20.24 -14.57 13.26
CA LYS A 3 18.94 -15.16 13.60
C LYS A 3 18.37 -14.36 14.78
N GLY A 4 17.05 -14.23 14.85
CA GLY A 4 16.36 -13.53 15.92
C GLY A 4 16.00 -12.08 15.64
N GLY A 5 14.90 -11.62 16.25
CA GLY A 5 14.32 -10.30 16.05
C GLY A 5 14.81 -9.29 17.08
N ILE A 6 15.20 -8.10 16.63
CA ILE A 6 15.64 -6.99 17.50
C ILE A 6 14.41 -6.17 17.88
N ILE A 7 14.24 -5.94 19.18
CA ILE A 7 13.15 -5.16 19.75
C ILE A 7 13.42 -3.66 19.51
N SER A 8 12.47 -2.96 18.90
CA SER A 8 12.53 -1.51 18.70
C SER A 8 11.76 -0.75 19.78
N VAL A 9 10.65 -1.30 20.28
CA VAL A 9 9.79 -0.68 21.29
C VAL A 9 9.24 -1.75 22.22
N VAL A 10 9.09 -1.40 23.50
CA VAL A 10 8.37 -2.21 24.49
C VAL A 10 7.19 -1.38 24.97
N HIS A 11 5.99 -1.97 24.97
CA HIS A 11 4.77 -1.26 25.38
C HIS A 11 4.65 -1.20 26.91
N GLU A 12 4.06 -0.12 27.44
CA GLU A 12 3.75 -0.03 28.86
C GLU A 12 2.65 -1.03 29.25
N ASN A 13 2.79 -1.67 30.42
CA ASN A 13 1.91 -2.72 30.94
C ASN A 13 1.83 -3.94 29.99
N SER A 14 2.96 -4.31 29.39
CA SER A 14 3.10 -5.50 28.55
C SER A 14 3.89 -6.59 29.24
N LEU A 15 3.71 -7.83 28.79
CA LEU A 15 4.51 -8.97 29.23
C LEU A 15 6.01 -8.71 29.04
N ALA A 16 6.42 -8.14 27.90
CA ALA A 16 7.81 -7.75 27.63
C ALA A 16 8.38 -6.82 28.69
N GLN A 17 7.58 -5.87 29.19
CA GLN A 17 8.01 -5.00 30.29
C GLN A 17 8.14 -5.79 31.61
N GLU A 18 7.21 -6.71 31.89
CA GLU A 18 7.22 -7.52 33.12
C GLU A 18 8.42 -8.46 33.18
N ILE A 19 8.83 -9.02 32.04
CA ILE A 19 10.04 -9.84 31.91
C ILE A 19 11.30 -9.01 31.60
N GLU A 20 11.25 -7.69 31.83
CA GLU A 20 12.39 -6.76 31.77
C GLU A 20 13.10 -6.66 30.41
N LEU A 21 12.42 -6.97 29.31
CA LEU A 21 12.94 -6.71 27.97
C LEU A 21 13.04 -5.21 27.69
N VAL A 22 14.06 -4.82 26.93
CA VAL A 22 14.31 -3.44 26.54
C VAL A 22 14.55 -3.28 25.03
N PRO A 23 14.30 -2.09 24.45
CA PRO A 23 14.71 -1.79 23.09
C PRO A 23 16.21 -2.06 22.86
N GLY A 24 16.51 -2.79 21.79
CA GLY A 24 17.85 -3.28 21.46
C GLY A 24 18.10 -4.75 21.82
N ASP A 25 17.26 -5.34 22.69
CA ASP A 25 17.32 -6.78 22.96
C ASP A 25 16.91 -7.58 21.73
N LYS A 26 17.49 -8.77 21.61
CA LYS A 26 17.30 -9.63 20.45
C LYS A 26 16.83 -11.01 20.84
N ILE A 27 15.61 -11.37 20.42
CA ILE A 27 15.01 -12.68 20.69
C ILE A 27 15.52 -13.68 19.67
N ILE A 28 16.37 -14.62 20.10
CA ILE A 28 17.03 -15.61 19.22
C ILE A 28 16.13 -16.81 18.95
N SER A 29 15.54 -17.37 20.00
CA SER A 29 14.69 -18.55 19.92
C SER A 29 13.64 -18.57 21.02
N VAL A 30 12.53 -19.25 20.76
CA VAL A 30 11.46 -19.52 21.74
C VAL A 30 11.20 -21.02 21.71
N ASN A 31 11.17 -21.68 22.88
CA ASN A 31 10.98 -23.12 23.04
C ASN A 31 11.95 -23.96 22.17
N GLY A 32 13.20 -23.49 22.07
CA GLY A 32 14.24 -24.10 21.23
C GLY A 32 14.03 -23.95 19.72
N GLN A 33 12.96 -23.29 19.27
CA GLN A 33 12.72 -22.97 17.87
C GLN A 33 13.40 -21.65 17.50
N GLU A 34 14.31 -21.71 16.52
CA GLU A 34 14.93 -20.51 15.94
C GLU A 34 13.91 -19.69 15.15
N LEU A 35 13.96 -18.36 15.31
CA LEU A 35 13.00 -17.45 14.69
C LEU A 35 13.56 -16.85 13.40
N MET A 36 12.86 -17.02 12.29
CA MET A 36 13.23 -16.41 11.01
C MET A 36 12.52 -15.08 10.74
N ASP A 37 11.38 -14.87 11.40
CA ASP A 37 10.44 -13.76 11.18
C ASP A 37 9.40 -13.74 12.31
N ILE A 38 8.57 -12.69 12.33
CA ILE A 38 7.48 -12.50 13.29
C ILE A 38 6.45 -13.64 13.23
N ILE A 39 6.29 -14.32 12.09
CA ILE A 39 5.36 -15.46 11.98
C ILE A 39 5.84 -16.60 12.88
N ASP A 40 7.13 -16.95 12.81
CA ASP A 40 7.70 -17.98 13.69
C ASP A 40 7.58 -17.59 15.17
N LEU A 41 7.78 -16.30 15.49
CA LEU A 41 7.62 -15.80 16.86
C LEU A 41 6.18 -15.96 17.35
N SER A 42 5.21 -15.57 16.55
CA SER A 42 3.79 -15.68 16.89
C SER A 42 3.38 -17.14 17.13
N PHE A 43 3.84 -18.06 16.28
CA PHE A 43 3.59 -19.49 16.49
C PHE A 43 4.29 -20.04 17.72
N ALA A 44 5.53 -19.62 17.99
CA ALA A 44 6.29 -20.12 19.14
C ALA A 44 5.76 -19.55 20.47
N LEU A 45 5.13 -18.38 20.46
CA LEU A 45 4.44 -17.78 21.61
C LEU A 45 2.99 -18.27 21.77
N ALA A 46 2.53 -19.27 21.00
CA ALA A 46 1.18 -19.83 21.16
C ALA A 46 1.08 -20.85 22.32
N ASP A 47 2.21 -21.20 22.95
CA ASP A 47 2.26 -22.08 24.12
C ASP A 47 2.11 -21.27 25.44
N GLU A 48 1.69 -21.94 26.52
CA GLU A 48 1.57 -21.35 27.87
C GLU A 48 2.92 -21.29 28.59
N GLU A 49 3.75 -22.32 28.46
CA GLU A 49 5.10 -22.38 29.01
C GLU A 49 6.11 -21.95 27.96
N ILE A 50 6.77 -20.82 28.20
CA ILE A 50 7.70 -20.21 27.26
C ILE A 50 9.12 -20.19 27.85
N GLU A 51 10.06 -20.74 27.09
CA GLU A 51 11.51 -20.59 27.29
C GLU A 51 12.08 -19.72 26.16
N MET A 52 12.44 -18.48 26.47
CA MET A 52 12.94 -17.50 25.50
C MET A 52 14.44 -17.28 25.67
N LEU A 53 15.20 -17.42 24.59
CA LEU A 53 16.62 -17.05 24.55
C LEU A 53 16.76 -15.62 24.00
N VAL A 54 17.30 -14.73 24.81
CA VAL A 54 17.49 -13.31 24.51
C VAL A 54 18.99 -12.99 24.49
N GLU A 55 19.40 -12.14 23.55
CA GLU A 55 20.74 -11.54 23.49
C GLU A 55 20.60 -10.04 23.70
N HIS A 56 21.18 -9.53 24.78
CA HIS A 56 21.17 -8.11 25.11
C HIS A 56 22.12 -7.31 24.22
N ALA A 57 22.01 -5.98 24.25
CA ALA A 57 22.82 -5.08 23.43
C ALA A 57 24.35 -5.19 23.67
N ASP A 58 24.77 -5.68 24.83
CA ASP A 58 26.18 -5.93 25.17
C ASP A 58 26.68 -7.33 24.73
N GLY A 59 25.78 -8.16 24.20
CA GLY A 59 26.04 -9.52 23.75
C GLY A 59 25.90 -10.60 24.83
N GLU A 60 25.48 -10.25 26.05
CA GLU A 60 25.09 -11.24 27.05
C GLU A 60 23.83 -11.99 26.61
N GLN A 61 23.80 -13.31 26.84
CA GLN A 61 22.66 -14.15 26.51
C GLN A 61 22.01 -14.69 27.78
N GLU A 62 20.70 -14.51 27.87
CA GLU A 62 19.87 -14.97 28.98
C GLU A 62 18.74 -15.87 28.47
N VAL A 63 18.40 -16.88 29.25
CA VAL A 63 17.20 -17.70 29.04
C VAL A 63 16.14 -17.28 30.05
N ILE A 64 15.05 -16.70 29.56
CA ILE A 64 13.93 -16.23 30.36
C ILE A 64 12.80 -17.25 30.24
N GLY A 65 12.44 -17.88 31.35
CA GLY A 65 11.30 -18.78 31.44
C GLY A 65 10.10 -18.08 32.06
N PHE A 66 8.94 -18.11 31.42
CA PHE A 66 7.70 -17.54 31.95
C PHE A 66 6.47 -18.33 31.53
N GLU A 67 5.40 -18.17 32.30
CA GLU A 67 4.07 -18.71 31.99
C GLU A 67 3.18 -17.54 31.55
N LYS A 68 2.34 -17.77 30.53
CA LYS A 68 1.38 -16.77 30.04
C LYS A 68 0.07 -17.42 29.63
N ASP A 69 -0.99 -16.62 29.53
CA ASP A 69 -2.22 -17.08 28.89
C ASP A 69 -1.99 -17.29 27.37
N ILE A 70 -2.70 -18.23 26.74
CA ILE A 70 -2.55 -18.50 25.29
C ILE A 70 -2.73 -17.23 24.45
N ASP A 71 -3.70 -16.40 24.84
CA ASP A 71 -4.08 -15.18 24.13
C ASP A 71 -3.22 -13.97 24.53
N GLU A 72 -2.36 -14.12 25.54
CA GLU A 72 -1.50 -13.05 26.03
C GLU A 72 -0.32 -12.81 25.08
N GLU A 73 -0.11 -11.53 24.77
CA GLU A 73 0.91 -11.07 23.85
C GLU A 73 2.18 -10.65 24.57
N LEU A 74 3.29 -10.70 23.83
CA LEU A 74 4.56 -10.17 24.32
C LEU A 74 4.51 -8.64 24.52
N GLY A 75 3.81 -7.91 23.66
CA GLY A 75 3.76 -6.44 23.72
C GLY A 75 5.10 -5.75 23.42
N ALA A 76 5.84 -6.28 22.45
CA ALA A 76 7.06 -5.70 21.89
C ALA A 76 6.94 -5.49 20.37
N GLU A 77 7.56 -4.42 19.87
CA GLU A 77 7.71 -4.14 18.44
C GLU A 77 9.12 -4.51 17.98
N PHE A 78 9.26 -4.88 16.71
CA PHE A 78 10.54 -5.28 16.13
C PHE A 78 10.98 -4.33 15.02
N GLU A 79 12.29 -4.18 14.85
CA GLU A 79 12.87 -3.38 13.77
C GLU A 79 12.46 -3.86 12.37
N SER A 80 12.15 -5.15 12.23
CA SER A 80 11.73 -5.78 10.99
C SER A 80 10.85 -6.98 11.25
N ALA A 81 9.84 -7.15 10.40
CA ALA A 81 8.98 -8.34 10.40
C ALA A 81 9.72 -9.62 10.01
N VAL A 82 10.83 -9.45 9.31
CA VAL A 82 11.69 -10.49 8.79
C VAL A 82 13.03 -10.34 9.50
N PHE A 83 13.38 -11.31 10.34
CA PHE A 83 14.57 -11.24 11.20
C PHE A 83 15.86 -11.56 10.44
N ASN A 84 15.73 -12.27 9.31
CA ASN A 84 16.79 -12.37 8.32
C ASN A 84 16.67 -11.25 7.27
N LYS A 85 17.35 -11.38 6.13
CA LYS A 85 17.21 -10.39 5.05
C LYS A 85 15.92 -10.62 4.27
N ILE A 86 15.24 -9.52 3.90
CA ILE A 86 14.14 -9.53 2.93
C ILE A 86 14.62 -10.21 1.65
N ARG A 87 13.82 -11.13 1.12
CA ARG A 87 14.12 -11.78 -0.15
C ARG A 87 13.96 -10.78 -1.29
N GLN A 88 15.05 -10.56 -2.01
CA GLN A 88 15.08 -9.66 -3.14
C GLN A 88 14.61 -10.35 -4.42
N CYS A 89 13.79 -9.63 -5.18
CA CYS A 89 13.26 -10.04 -6.45
C CYS A 89 14.38 -10.18 -7.49
N ALA A 90 14.49 -11.36 -8.09
CA ALA A 90 15.42 -11.62 -9.19
C ALA A 90 14.91 -11.15 -10.58
N ASN A 91 13.69 -10.60 -10.67
CA ASN A 91 13.10 -10.22 -11.95
C ASN A 91 13.67 -8.92 -12.51
N ASN A 92 13.61 -8.78 -13.84
CA ASN A 92 13.90 -7.55 -14.56
C ASN A 92 12.71 -7.23 -15.47
N CYS A 93 11.56 -6.97 -14.87
CA CYS A 93 10.30 -6.81 -15.60
C CYS A 93 10.34 -5.62 -16.57
N TYR A 94 9.57 -5.68 -17.65
CA TYR A 94 9.41 -4.55 -18.57
C TYR A 94 8.87 -3.29 -17.86
N PHE A 95 7.99 -3.51 -16.89
CA PHE A 95 7.23 -2.51 -16.14
C PHE A 95 7.72 -2.33 -14.69
N CYS A 96 8.92 -2.83 -14.33
CA CYS A 96 9.39 -2.76 -12.95
C CYS A 96 9.47 -1.30 -12.48
N PHE A 97 8.67 -0.94 -11.47
CA PHE A 97 8.66 0.43 -10.94
C PHE A 97 9.98 0.76 -10.24
N VAL A 98 10.57 -0.19 -9.50
CA VAL A 98 11.83 0.02 -8.79
C VAL A 98 13.01 0.32 -9.73
N ASP A 99 13.04 -0.28 -10.92
CA ASP A 99 14.09 -0.01 -11.93
C ASP A 99 14.03 1.39 -12.54
N GLN A 100 12.93 2.11 -12.31
CA GLN A 100 12.70 3.47 -12.81
C GLN A 100 12.51 4.48 -11.67
N VAL A 101 12.83 4.11 -10.43
CA VAL A 101 12.85 5.07 -9.32
C VAL A 101 14.01 6.05 -9.56
N ALA A 102 13.75 7.33 -9.30
CA ALA A 102 14.74 8.38 -9.41
C ALA A 102 15.99 8.09 -8.56
N PRO A 103 17.16 8.66 -8.85
CA PRO A 103 18.28 8.65 -7.92
C PRO A 103 17.96 9.46 -6.64
N ASP A 104 18.72 9.21 -5.57
CA ASP A 104 18.66 9.94 -4.30
C ASP A 104 17.29 9.94 -3.59
N MET A 105 16.55 8.84 -3.77
CA MET A 105 15.33 8.55 -3.01
C MET A 105 15.66 7.75 -1.76
N ARG A 106 14.71 7.65 -0.84
CA ARG A 106 14.89 6.80 0.34
C ARG A 106 15.26 5.36 -0.02
N SER A 107 16.15 4.76 0.77
CA SER A 107 16.75 3.44 0.49
C SER A 107 15.73 2.31 0.33
N SER A 108 14.61 2.37 1.06
CA SER A 108 13.56 1.36 1.02
C SER A 108 12.86 1.26 -0.34
N LEU A 109 12.78 2.35 -1.12
CA LEU A 109 12.17 2.34 -2.46
C LEU A 109 12.98 1.57 -3.50
N TYR A 110 14.27 1.32 -3.24
CA TYR A 110 15.14 0.54 -4.13
C TYR A 110 15.14 -0.96 -3.82
N ILE A 111 14.47 -1.37 -2.75
CA ILE A 111 14.33 -2.78 -2.42
C ILE A 111 13.24 -3.36 -3.31
N LYS A 112 13.61 -4.24 -4.23
CA LYS A 112 12.64 -5.10 -4.90
C LYS A 112 12.33 -6.28 -4.01
N ASP A 113 11.23 -6.24 -3.29
CA ASP A 113 10.78 -7.41 -2.52
C ASP A 113 10.06 -8.42 -3.42
N ASP A 114 10.22 -9.70 -3.08
CA ASP A 114 9.46 -10.84 -3.63
C ASP A 114 9.34 -11.90 -2.52
N ASP A 115 9.03 -11.44 -1.30
CA ASP A 115 9.05 -12.24 -0.07
C ASP A 115 7.62 -12.60 0.36
N TYR A 116 7.29 -13.88 0.34
CA TYR A 116 5.94 -14.35 0.69
C TYR A 116 5.54 -14.04 2.14
N ARG A 117 6.51 -13.81 3.02
CA ARG A 117 6.24 -13.43 4.41
C ARG A 117 5.65 -12.04 4.47
N LEU A 118 6.21 -11.10 3.71
CA LEU A 118 5.66 -9.75 3.58
C LEU A 118 4.34 -9.76 2.80
N SER A 119 4.17 -10.72 1.89
CA SER A 119 2.89 -10.93 1.22
C SER A 119 1.76 -11.28 2.18
N PHE A 120 2.03 -12.22 3.09
CA PHE A 120 1.09 -12.60 4.14
C PHE A 120 0.92 -11.50 5.19
N LEU A 121 2.01 -10.83 5.60
CA LEU A 121 2.02 -9.88 6.70
C LEU A 121 1.58 -8.46 6.35
N TYR A 122 1.67 -8.05 5.09
CA TYR A 122 1.43 -6.65 4.68
C TYR A 122 0.72 -6.54 3.32
N GLY A 123 0.32 -7.66 2.74
CA GLY A 123 -0.32 -7.65 1.43
C GLY A 123 0.61 -7.35 0.24
N ASN A 124 1.93 -7.40 0.44
CA ASN A 124 2.89 -7.15 -0.64
C ASN A 124 2.73 -8.19 -1.76
N PHE A 125 2.67 -7.71 -3.00
CA PHE A 125 2.52 -8.60 -4.13
C PHE A 125 3.82 -9.31 -4.52
N ILE A 126 3.77 -10.64 -4.59
CA ILE A 126 4.89 -11.48 -5.02
C ILE A 126 4.64 -12.07 -6.41
N THR A 127 5.70 -12.12 -7.20
CA THR A 127 5.72 -12.79 -8.51
C THR A 127 5.84 -14.31 -8.40
N MET A 128 6.15 -14.82 -7.21
CA MET A 128 6.45 -16.22 -6.89
C MET A 128 7.64 -16.82 -7.64
N THR A 129 8.39 -16.02 -8.40
CA THR A 129 9.53 -16.52 -9.20
C THR A 129 10.66 -17.06 -8.32
N ASN A 130 10.81 -16.49 -7.13
CA ASN A 130 11.85 -16.85 -6.16
C ASN A 130 11.40 -17.90 -5.13
N LEU A 131 10.15 -18.38 -5.20
CA LEU A 131 9.68 -19.44 -4.29
C LEU A 131 10.34 -20.77 -4.59
N VAL A 132 11.01 -21.35 -3.59
CA VAL A 132 11.52 -22.71 -3.62
C VAL A 132 10.52 -23.69 -3.00
N LYS A 133 10.73 -24.99 -3.22
CA LYS A 133 9.84 -26.03 -2.66
C LYS A 133 9.66 -25.92 -1.15
N GLN A 134 10.73 -25.62 -0.42
CA GLN A 134 10.70 -25.44 1.04
C GLN A 134 9.78 -24.29 1.47
N ASP A 135 9.69 -23.23 0.66
CA ASP A 135 8.81 -22.09 0.96
C ASP A 135 7.34 -22.51 0.79
N LEU A 136 7.01 -23.22 -0.29
CA LEU A 136 5.67 -23.74 -0.53
C LEU A 136 5.23 -24.72 0.56
N GLU A 137 6.13 -25.60 1.02
CA GLU A 137 5.84 -26.49 2.15
C GLU A 137 5.64 -25.73 3.46
N ARG A 138 6.40 -24.65 3.69
CA ARG A 138 6.20 -23.79 4.86
C ARG A 138 4.87 -23.04 4.80
N ILE A 139 4.53 -22.46 3.65
CA ILE A 139 3.23 -21.81 3.39
C ILE A 139 2.10 -22.79 3.70
N LYS A 140 2.18 -24.02 3.18
CA LYS A 140 1.19 -25.07 3.41
C LYS A 140 1.10 -25.47 4.89
N ARG A 141 2.24 -25.74 5.53
CA ARG A 141 2.29 -26.19 6.93
C ARG A 141 1.68 -25.17 7.87
N LEU A 142 1.97 -23.88 7.65
CA LEU A 142 1.50 -22.78 8.50
C LEU A 142 0.17 -22.18 8.01
N HIS A 143 -0.40 -22.69 6.92
CA HIS A 143 -1.61 -22.16 6.28
C HIS A 143 -1.55 -20.63 6.07
N LEU A 144 -0.44 -20.12 5.53
CA LEU A 144 -0.24 -18.69 5.33
C LEU A 144 -1.19 -18.18 4.24
N SER A 145 -2.28 -17.54 4.67
CA SER A 145 -3.41 -17.12 3.84
C SER A 145 -4.03 -15.83 4.39
N PRO A 146 -4.40 -14.84 3.55
CA PRO A 146 -4.22 -14.84 2.10
C PRO A 146 -2.80 -14.44 1.66
N LEU A 147 -2.42 -14.80 0.43
CA LEU A 147 -1.23 -14.27 -0.26
C LEU A 147 -1.62 -13.29 -1.37
N TYR A 148 -0.70 -12.42 -1.76
CA TYR A 148 -0.92 -11.41 -2.81
C TYR A 148 0.04 -11.69 -3.96
N VAL A 149 -0.49 -12.02 -5.14
CA VAL A 149 0.26 -12.61 -6.24
C VAL A 149 0.21 -11.76 -7.50
N SER A 150 1.37 -11.27 -7.95
CA SER A 150 1.53 -10.58 -9.23
C SER A 150 1.59 -11.59 -10.39
N VAL A 151 0.44 -11.86 -11.01
CA VAL A 151 0.30 -12.81 -12.12
C VAL A 151 0.73 -12.16 -13.44
N HIS A 152 0.22 -10.96 -13.74
CA HIS A 152 0.39 -10.19 -14.99
C HIS A 152 -0.11 -10.87 -16.27
N THR A 153 0.12 -12.16 -16.47
CA THR A 153 -0.47 -12.97 -17.55
C THR A 153 -0.34 -14.45 -17.22
N THR A 154 -1.31 -15.27 -17.60
CA THR A 154 -1.23 -16.74 -17.46
C THR A 154 -0.55 -17.43 -18.64
N ASN A 155 -0.21 -16.68 -19.70
CA ASN A 155 0.56 -17.19 -20.82
C ASN A 155 2.04 -17.39 -20.40
N PRO A 156 2.55 -18.63 -20.36
CA PRO A 156 3.87 -18.93 -19.77
C PRO A 156 5.02 -18.27 -20.54
N GLU A 157 4.95 -18.27 -21.87
CA GLU A 157 5.99 -17.69 -22.72
C GLU A 157 6.00 -16.16 -22.61
N LEU A 158 4.81 -15.56 -22.65
CA LEU A 158 4.66 -14.11 -22.50
C LEU A 158 5.10 -13.66 -21.11
N ARG A 159 4.72 -14.36 -20.04
CA ARG A 159 5.12 -14.01 -18.67
C ARG A 159 6.64 -14.10 -18.49
N ALA A 160 7.26 -15.18 -18.97
CA ALA A 160 8.72 -15.33 -18.91
C ALA A 160 9.45 -14.22 -19.68
N LYS A 161 8.89 -13.79 -20.81
CA LYS A 161 9.39 -12.67 -21.61
C LYS A 161 9.25 -11.34 -20.86
N MET A 162 8.05 -11.02 -20.36
CA MET A 162 7.76 -9.76 -19.66
C MET A 162 8.56 -9.58 -18.37
N LEU A 163 8.77 -10.65 -17.59
CA LEU A 163 9.54 -10.63 -16.33
C LEU A 163 11.05 -10.79 -16.56
N ARG A 164 11.44 -11.15 -17.79
CA ARG A 164 12.80 -11.55 -18.17
C ARG A 164 13.37 -12.64 -17.26
N GLN A 165 12.52 -13.60 -16.87
CA GLN A 165 12.88 -14.71 -15.99
C GLN A 165 12.21 -16.02 -16.42
N LYS A 166 13.02 -17.08 -16.61
CA LYS A 166 12.52 -18.38 -17.11
C LYS A 166 11.53 -19.05 -16.14
N ARG A 167 11.78 -18.95 -14.84
CA ARG A 167 10.90 -19.51 -13.80
C ARG A 167 9.53 -18.85 -13.78
N ALA A 168 9.39 -17.66 -14.35
CA ALA A 168 8.10 -16.99 -14.42
C ALA A 168 7.06 -17.74 -15.28
N ALA A 169 7.49 -18.65 -16.16
CA ALA A 169 6.58 -19.52 -16.90
C ALA A 169 5.75 -20.47 -16.01
N LEU A 170 6.16 -20.69 -14.76
CA LEU A 170 5.56 -21.68 -13.85
C LEU A 170 4.33 -21.15 -13.09
N ILE A 171 3.85 -19.94 -13.37
CA ILE A 171 2.80 -19.28 -12.57
C ILE A 171 1.56 -20.15 -12.37
N MET A 172 1.09 -20.82 -13.43
CA MET A 172 -0.11 -21.66 -13.35
C MET A 172 0.12 -22.94 -12.54
N GLU A 173 1.35 -23.48 -12.52
CA GLU A 173 1.69 -24.61 -11.65
C GLU A 173 1.76 -24.17 -10.19
N GLN A 174 2.29 -22.98 -9.93
CA GLN A 174 2.39 -22.42 -8.59
C GLN A 174 1.01 -22.07 -8.00
N LEU A 175 0.11 -21.47 -8.79
CA LEU A 175 -1.27 -21.22 -8.37
C LEU A 175 -2.02 -22.53 -8.05
N LYS A 176 -1.81 -23.58 -8.85
CA LYS A 176 -2.37 -24.91 -8.54
C LYS A 176 -1.83 -25.47 -7.23
N ALA A 177 -0.53 -25.31 -6.96
CA ALA A 177 0.06 -25.75 -5.70
C ALA A 177 -0.51 -24.98 -4.48
N LEU A 178 -0.80 -23.68 -4.62
CA LEU A 178 -1.50 -22.90 -3.58
C LEU A 178 -2.92 -23.43 -3.37
N ASN A 179 -3.67 -23.71 -4.44
CA ASN A 179 -5.00 -24.30 -4.35
C ASN A 179 -4.99 -25.68 -3.66
N GLU A 180 -4.04 -26.55 -4.01
CA GLU A 180 -3.87 -27.86 -3.36
C GLU A 180 -3.52 -27.74 -1.88
N ALA A 181 -2.84 -26.65 -1.50
CA ALA A 181 -2.54 -26.30 -0.12
C ALA A 181 -3.69 -25.55 0.59
N GLN A 182 -4.80 -25.29 -0.11
CA GLN A 182 -5.95 -24.52 0.39
C GLN A 182 -5.60 -23.10 0.84
N VAL A 183 -4.60 -22.49 0.21
CA VAL A 183 -4.16 -21.12 0.49
C VAL A 183 -4.97 -20.17 -0.37
N GLU A 184 -5.64 -19.21 0.25
CA GLU A 184 -6.34 -18.16 -0.47
C GLU A 184 -5.37 -17.10 -0.97
N TYR A 185 -5.70 -16.43 -2.07
CA TYR A 185 -4.86 -15.37 -2.60
C TYR A 185 -5.60 -14.34 -3.45
N HIS A 186 -5.12 -13.10 -3.38
CA HIS A 186 -5.45 -11.99 -4.26
C HIS A 186 -4.46 -11.97 -5.42
N THR A 187 -4.92 -11.63 -6.63
CA THR A 187 -4.04 -11.53 -7.81
C THR A 187 -3.99 -10.13 -8.37
N GLN A 188 -2.87 -9.76 -8.98
CA GLN A 188 -2.69 -8.49 -9.67
C GLN A 188 -2.19 -8.69 -11.10
N ILE A 189 -2.69 -7.84 -12.00
CA ILE A 189 -2.25 -7.67 -13.36
C ILE A 189 -1.79 -6.22 -13.55
N VAL A 190 -0.52 -6.05 -13.88
CA VAL A 190 0.01 -4.78 -14.41
C VAL A 190 -0.16 -4.86 -15.92
N LEU A 191 -1.09 -4.09 -16.45
CA LEU A 191 -1.47 -4.14 -17.85
C LEU A 191 -0.54 -3.24 -18.67
N CYS A 192 0.09 -3.81 -19.69
CA CYS A 192 0.99 -3.13 -20.60
C CYS A 192 0.37 -3.14 -22.01
N PRO A 193 0.13 -1.96 -22.61
CA PRO A 193 -0.44 -1.87 -23.96
C PRO A 193 0.34 -2.70 -24.98
N GLY A 194 -0.37 -3.49 -25.81
CA GLY A 194 0.22 -4.31 -26.87
C GLY A 194 1.02 -5.52 -26.38
N HIS A 195 0.94 -5.87 -25.10
CA HIS A 195 1.67 -7.01 -24.51
C HIS A 195 0.73 -8.03 -23.88
N ASN A 196 0.09 -7.68 -22.77
CA ASN A 196 -0.78 -8.55 -21.99
C ASN A 196 -2.22 -8.00 -21.88
N ASP A 197 -2.60 -7.11 -22.80
CA ASP A 197 -3.95 -6.59 -22.97
C ASP A 197 -4.75 -7.38 -24.02
N GLY A 198 -6.00 -6.97 -24.27
CA GLY A 198 -6.86 -7.60 -25.27
C GLY A 198 -7.12 -9.08 -24.96
N GLU A 199 -6.91 -9.95 -25.94
CA GLU A 199 -7.19 -11.40 -25.80
C GLU A 199 -6.36 -12.07 -24.70
N GLU A 200 -5.12 -11.60 -24.45
CA GLU A 200 -4.28 -12.13 -23.38
C GLU A 200 -4.81 -11.75 -21.98
N LEU A 201 -5.45 -10.58 -21.86
CA LEU A 201 -6.16 -10.20 -20.64
C LEU A 201 -7.38 -11.10 -20.39
N ASP A 202 -8.19 -11.36 -21.43
CA ASP A 202 -9.36 -12.26 -21.33
C ASP A 202 -8.94 -13.67 -20.91
N ARG A 203 -7.88 -14.20 -21.53
CA ARG A 203 -7.29 -15.48 -21.14
C ARG A 203 -6.89 -15.49 -19.68
N THR A 204 -6.15 -14.47 -19.24
CA THR A 204 -5.62 -14.37 -17.88
C THR A 204 -6.74 -14.30 -16.85
N ILE A 205 -7.75 -13.46 -17.10
CA ILE A 205 -8.93 -13.35 -16.24
C ILE A 205 -9.66 -14.70 -16.14
N SER A 206 -9.92 -15.35 -17.28
CA SER A 206 -10.60 -16.64 -17.32
C SER A 206 -9.84 -17.72 -16.55
N ASP A 207 -8.52 -17.79 -16.73
CA ASP A 207 -7.67 -18.79 -16.08
C ASP A 207 -7.66 -18.61 -14.55
N ILE A 208 -7.61 -17.37 -14.05
CA ILE A 208 -7.64 -17.10 -12.60
C ILE A 208 -9.03 -17.35 -12.01
N ILE A 209 -10.11 -17.00 -12.72
CA ILE A 209 -11.49 -17.32 -12.30
C ILE A 209 -11.67 -18.84 -12.10
N ASN A 210 -10.99 -19.67 -12.90
CA ASN A 210 -11.01 -21.13 -12.77
C ASN A 210 -10.22 -21.66 -11.56
N MET A 211 -9.45 -20.81 -10.86
CA MET A 211 -8.72 -21.16 -9.65
C MET A 211 -9.51 -20.92 -8.36
N ARG A 212 -10.79 -20.56 -8.45
CA ARG A 212 -11.69 -20.47 -7.30
C ARG A 212 -11.91 -21.84 -6.62
N PRO A 213 -12.24 -21.87 -5.31
CA PRO A 213 -12.56 -20.72 -4.45
C PRO A 213 -11.34 -19.98 -3.86
N TYR A 214 -10.13 -20.50 -4.03
CA TYR A 214 -8.93 -19.97 -3.37
C TYR A 214 -8.40 -18.67 -4.00
N ALA A 215 -8.53 -18.50 -5.32
CA ALA A 215 -8.35 -17.18 -5.91
C ALA A 215 -9.52 -16.26 -5.49
N LEU A 216 -9.23 -15.19 -4.76
CA LEU A 216 -10.23 -14.30 -4.15
C LEU A 216 -10.59 -13.10 -5.03
N SER A 217 -9.61 -12.52 -5.73
CA SER A 217 -9.84 -11.35 -6.60
C SER A 217 -8.73 -11.14 -7.64
N ILE A 218 -9.02 -10.32 -8.64
CA ILE A 218 -8.08 -9.82 -9.64
C ILE A 218 -8.09 -8.30 -9.62
N GLY A 219 -6.98 -7.67 -9.24
CA GLY A 219 -6.74 -6.25 -9.45
C GLY A 219 -6.04 -6.01 -10.80
N VAL A 220 -6.52 -5.07 -11.60
CA VAL A 220 -5.91 -4.70 -12.88
C VAL A 220 -5.54 -3.22 -12.85
N VAL A 221 -4.25 -2.93 -12.93
CA VAL A 221 -3.68 -1.58 -12.91
C VAL A 221 -2.98 -1.31 -14.25
N PRO A 222 -3.00 -0.07 -14.78
CA PRO A 222 -2.19 0.27 -15.94
C PRO A 222 -0.70 0.30 -15.55
N VAL A 223 0.18 0.16 -16.53
CA VAL A 223 1.60 0.37 -16.30
C VAL A 223 1.90 1.84 -15.97
N GLY A 224 2.50 2.09 -14.81
CA GLY A 224 3.03 3.40 -14.44
C GLY A 224 4.46 3.59 -14.94
N LEU A 225 4.72 4.68 -15.67
CA LEU A 225 6.05 5.00 -16.21
C LEU A 225 6.56 6.33 -15.65
N THR A 226 7.80 6.34 -15.17
CA THR A 226 8.49 7.59 -14.78
C THR A 226 9.38 8.08 -15.93
N LYS A 227 9.92 9.30 -15.81
CA LYS A 227 10.92 9.84 -16.74
C LYS A 227 12.29 9.17 -16.61
N PHE A 228 12.56 8.43 -15.53
CA PHE A 228 13.85 7.80 -15.23
C PHE A 228 13.95 6.38 -15.81
N ARG A 229 13.82 6.25 -17.13
CA ARG A 229 13.69 4.94 -17.81
C ARG A 229 14.72 4.64 -18.90
N GLU A 230 15.86 5.34 -18.91
CA GLU A 230 16.86 5.23 -20.01
C GLU A 230 17.31 3.78 -20.30
N ASN A 231 17.36 2.91 -19.28
CA ASN A 231 17.78 1.51 -19.42
C ASN A 231 16.62 0.50 -19.30
N CYS A 232 15.38 0.97 -19.27
CA CYS A 232 14.20 0.12 -19.14
C CYS A 232 13.71 -0.39 -20.50
N TYR A 233 12.84 -1.40 -20.49
CA TYR A 233 12.16 -1.82 -21.72
C TYR A 233 11.26 -0.67 -22.23
N PRO A 234 11.27 -0.37 -23.54
CA PRO A 234 10.42 0.68 -24.11
C PRO A 234 8.96 0.26 -24.00
N LEU A 235 8.20 0.96 -23.16
CA LEU A 235 6.77 0.77 -22.97
C LEU A 235 6.05 2.09 -23.22
N GLU A 236 4.80 1.98 -23.64
CA GLU A 236 3.86 3.09 -23.75
C GLU A 236 2.83 3.00 -22.61
N THR A 237 2.27 4.15 -22.20
CA THR A 237 1.14 4.22 -21.28
C THR A 237 -0.18 4.08 -22.05
N PHE A 238 -1.26 3.77 -21.33
CA PHE A 238 -2.60 3.81 -21.93
C PHE A 238 -3.02 5.27 -22.15
N ASP A 239 -3.58 5.55 -23.34
CA ASP A 239 -4.33 6.77 -23.58
C ASP A 239 -5.80 6.62 -23.15
N SER A 240 -6.57 7.71 -23.28
CA SER A 240 -7.99 7.73 -22.89
C SER A 240 -8.82 6.68 -23.65
N GLU A 241 -8.54 6.44 -24.94
CA GLU A 241 -9.28 5.47 -25.74
C GLU A 241 -8.90 4.02 -25.41
N GLY A 242 -7.63 3.76 -25.13
CA GLY A 242 -7.12 2.50 -24.60
C GLY A 242 -7.75 2.16 -23.25
N ALA A 243 -7.80 3.14 -22.34
CA ALA A 243 -8.45 2.99 -21.04
C ALA A 243 -9.95 2.64 -21.18
N LYS A 244 -10.69 3.32 -22.07
CA LYS A 244 -12.11 3.00 -22.36
C LYS A 244 -12.30 1.58 -22.89
N LYS A 245 -11.40 1.10 -23.76
CA LYS A 245 -11.46 -0.27 -24.28
C LYS A 245 -11.27 -1.29 -23.16
N VAL A 246 -10.31 -1.06 -22.26
CA VAL A 246 -10.07 -1.92 -21.09
C VAL A 246 -11.28 -1.91 -20.15
N ILE A 247 -11.86 -0.74 -19.85
CA ILE A 247 -13.08 -0.61 -19.04
C ILE A 247 -14.22 -1.42 -19.65
N ALA A 248 -14.49 -1.23 -20.95
CA ALA A 248 -15.56 -1.95 -21.64
C ALA A 248 -15.33 -3.46 -21.69
N GLN A 249 -14.07 -3.90 -21.82
CA GLN A 249 -13.70 -5.31 -21.77
C GLN A 249 -13.95 -5.91 -20.39
N VAL A 250 -13.40 -5.30 -19.34
CA VAL A 250 -13.49 -5.82 -17.96
C VAL A 250 -14.91 -5.76 -17.42
N ARG A 251 -15.72 -4.76 -17.80
CA ARG A 251 -17.15 -4.71 -17.42
C ARG A 251 -17.93 -5.95 -17.83
N LYS A 252 -17.60 -6.57 -18.97
CA LYS A 252 -18.24 -7.83 -19.41
C LYS A 252 -17.93 -8.97 -18.43
N TRP A 253 -16.69 -9.06 -17.97
CA TRP A 253 -16.27 -10.02 -16.95
C TRP A 253 -16.95 -9.74 -15.62
N GLN A 254 -16.95 -8.48 -15.17
CA GLN A 254 -17.60 -8.08 -13.93
C GLN A 254 -19.09 -8.43 -13.91
N GLN A 255 -19.80 -8.17 -15.03
CA GLN A 255 -21.21 -8.55 -15.16
C GLN A 255 -21.39 -10.06 -15.08
N LYS A 256 -20.62 -10.82 -15.88
CA LYS A 256 -20.66 -12.29 -15.86
C LYS A 256 -20.43 -12.85 -14.46
N MET A 257 -19.41 -12.36 -13.76
CA MET A 257 -19.06 -12.83 -12.42
C MET A 257 -20.14 -12.48 -11.39
N ARG A 258 -20.73 -11.29 -11.50
CA ARG A 258 -21.81 -10.85 -10.62
C ARG A 258 -23.07 -11.69 -10.82
N GLU A 259 -23.39 -12.07 -12.04
CA GLU A 259 -24.50 -13.00 -12.35
C GLU A 259 -24.24 -14.42 -11.81
N GLU A 260 -23.00 -14.92 -11.91
CA GLU A 260 -22.63 -16.27 -11.47
C GLU A 260 -22.45 -16.40 -9.94
N THR A 261 -21.92 -15.36 -9.28
CA THR A 261 -21.42 -15.47 -7.89
C THR A 261 -21.80 -14.32 -6.97
N GLY A 262 -22.45 -13.27 -7.48
CA GLY A 262 -22.80 -12.08 -6.71
C GLY A 262 -21.66 -11.06 -6.54
N SER A 263 -20.44 -11.38 -6.95
CA SER A 263 -19.25 -10.51 -6.91
C SER A 263 -18.69 -10.25 -8.31
N ALA A 264 -18.11 -9.07 -8.53
CA ALA A 264 -17.41 -8.71 -9.75
C ALA A 264 -16.09 -9.48 -9.97
N PHE A 265 -15.40 -9.91 -8.91
CA PHE A 265 -14.13 -10.65 -8.89
C PHE A 265 -12.91 -9.93 -9.52
N VAL A 266 -13.13 -9.13 -10.56
CA VAL A 266 -12.11 -8.36 -11.30
C VAL A 266 -12.37 -6.88 -11.10
N TYR A 267 -11.36 -6.14 -10.68
CA TYR A 267 -11.46 -4.73 -10.36
C TYR A 267 -10.37 -3.93 -11.06
N LEU A 268 -10.78 -2.85 -11.73
CA LEU A 268 -9.86 -1.91 -12.36
C LEU A 268 -9.42 -0.85 -11.35
N SER A 269 -8.16 -0.44 -11.43
CA SER A 269 -7.67 0.72 -10.67
C SER A 269 -8.42 1.97 -11.06
N ASP A 270 -8.53 2.91 -10.12
CA ASP A 270 -9.20 4.18 -10.34
C ASP A 270 -8.58 4.97 -11.51
N GLU A 271 -7.28 4.77 -11.75
CA GLU A 271 -6.54 5.38 -12.85
C GLU A 271 -7.16 5.13 -14.23
N PHE A 272 -7.70 3.92 -14.50
CA PHE A 272 -8.37 3.66 -15.79
C PHE A 272 -9.58 4.58 -15.99
N TYR A 273 -10.41 4.74 -14.96
CA TYR A 273 -11.59 5.60 -15.04
C TYR A 273 -11.20 7.08 -15.16
N LEU A 274 -10.16 7.51 -14.44
CA LEU A 274 -9.66 8.88 -14.50
C LEU A 274 -9.05 9.20 -15.87
N LEU A 275 -8.25 8.30 -16.46
CA LEU A 275 -7.68 8.42 -17.81
C LEU A 275 -8.79 8.44 -18.89
N ALA A 276 -9.82 7.61 -18.73
CA ALA A 276 -10.96 7.57 -19.63
C ALA A 276 -11.93 8.76 -19.46
N ASN A 277 -11.77 9.56 -18.38
CA ASN A 277 -12.74 10.55 -17.91
C ASN A 277 -14.16 9.94 -17.82
N GLU A 278 -14.24 8.73 -17.27
CA GLU A 278 -15.48 8.03 -16.94
C GLU A 278 -15.80 8.15 -15.45
N GLU A 279 -17.08 7.94 -15.11
CA GLU A 279 -17.49 7.89 -13.71
C GLU A 279 -16.93 6.64 -13.03
N LEU A 280 -16.41 6.85 -11.81
CA LEU A 280 -15.98 5.75 -10.94
C LEU A 280 -17.17 4.85 -10.60
N PRO A 281 -17.00 3.52 -10.54
CA PRO A 281 -18.01 2.60 -10.03
C PRO A 281 -18.54 3.03 -8.66
N SER A 282 -19.78 2.67 -8.35
CA SER A 282 -20.36 2.87 -7.01
C SER A 282 -19.61 2.01 -5.97
N ALA A 283 -19.68 2.38 -4.69
CA ALA A 283 -18.97 1.65 -3.63
C ALA A 283 -19.39 0.18 -3.54
N SER A 284 -20.68 -0.12 -3.78
CA SER A 284 -21.18 -1.50 -3.80
C SER A 284 -20.58 -2.36 -4.92
N GLU A 285 -20.11 -1.76 -6.02
CA GLU A 285 -19.51 -2.51 -7.14
C GLU A 285 -18.09 -3.02 -6.83
N TYR A 286 -17.45 -2.50 -5.78
CA TYR A 286 -16.13 -2.94 -5.32
C TYR A 286 -16.18 -4.13 -4.36
N ASP A 287 -17.36 -4.64 -3.99
CA ASP A 287 -17.57 -5.81 -3.13
C ASP A 287 -16.72 -5.82 -1.84
N GLY A 288 -16.65 -4.68 -1.15
CA GLY A 288 -15.86 -4.54 0.09
C GLY A 288 -14.41 -4.15 -0.12
N PHE A 289 -14.02 -3.68 -1.30
CA PHE A 289 -12.70 -3.13 -1.62
C PHE A 289 -11.52 -4.09 -1.35
N PRO A 290 -11.53 -5.33 -1.87
CA PRO A 290 -10.50 -6.36 -1.61
C PRO A 290 -9.10 -6.04 -2.17
N GLN A 291 -8.93 -4.88 -2.80
CA GLN A 291 -7.75 -4.46 -3.55
C GLN A 291 -7.44 -2.97 -3.32
N LEU A 292 -7.91 -2.39 -2.21
CA LEU A 292 -7.81 -0.95 -1.95
C LEU A 292 -6.35 -0.44 -2.05
N ASP A 293 -5.41 -1.15 -1.43
CA ASP A 293 -3.98 -0.84 -1.42
C ASP A 293 -3.31 -0.94 -2.80
N ASN A 294 -3.98 -1.57 -3.76
CA ASN A 294 -3.54 -1.72 -5.14
C ASN A 294 -4.08 -0.58 -6.04
N GLY A 295 -4.51 0.54 -5.46
CA GLY A 295 -5.03 1.69 -6.21
C GLY A 295 -6.44 1.48 -6.78
N ILE A 296 -7.19 0.52 -6.24
CA ILE A 296 -8.53 0.15 -6.72
C ILE A 296 -9.56 0.61 -5.70
N GLY A 297 -10.33 1.64 -6.05
CA GLY A 297 -11.40 2.17 -5.22
C GLY A 297 -10.96 3.18 -4.15
N LEU A 298 -9.69 3.60 -4.12
CA LEU A 298 -9.19 4.65 -3.20
C LEU A 298 -9.99 5.94 -3.33
N VAL A 299 -10.24 6.39 -4.56
CA VAL A 299 -10.95 7.63 -4.85
C VAL A 299 -12.44 7.47 -4.50
N ARG A 300 -13.02 6.31 -4.79
CA ARG A 300 -14.41 6.02 -4.39
C ARG A 300 -14.53 6.01 -2.87
N ASN A 301 -13.64 5.31 -2.17
CA ASN A 301 -13.64 5.23 -0.71
C ASN A 301 -13.53 6.64 -0.09
N PHE A 302 -12.58 7.45 -0.57
CA PHE A 302 -12.42 8.85 -0.17
C PHE A 302 -13.72 9.67 -0.36
N VAL A 303 -14.37 9.53 -1.52
CA VAL A 303 -15.64 10.22 -1.81
C VAL A 303 -16.75 9.78 -0.87
N GLU A 304 -16.83 8.49 -0.52
CA GLU A 304 -17.86 7.99 0.40
C GLU A 304 -17.57 8.41 1.85
N GLN A 305 -16.32 8.36 2.31
CA GLN A 305 -15.91 8.91 3.60
C GLN A 305 -16.31 10.38 3.73
N TRP A 306 -15.99 11.18 2.71
CA TRP A 306 -16.41 12.59 2.66
C TRP A 306 -17.94 12.75 2.75
N LYS A 307 -18.71 11.99 1.98
CA LYS A 307 -20.17 12.12 1.97
C LYS A 307 -20.80 11.71 3.30
N ASN A 308 -20.32 10.61 3.88
CA ASN A 308 -20.87 10.01 5.11
C ASN A 308 -20.42 10.75 6.38
N THR A 309 -19.43 11.63 6.27
CA THR A 309 -18.98 12.45 7.39
C THR A 309 -20.02 13.53 7.72
N GLU A 310 -20.76 13.32 8.80
CA GLU A 310 -21.66 14.32 9.35
C GLU A 310 -20.87 15.43 10.05
N ILE A 311 -21.22 16.69 9.76
CA ILE A 311 -20.56 17.88 10.29
C ILE A 311 -21.62 18.94 10.57
N ASP A 312 -21.45 19.66 11.67
CA ASP A 312 -22.17 20.91 11.91
C ASP A 312 -21.43 22.02 11.16
N THR A 313 -21.83 22.27 9.92
CA THR A 313 -21.25 23.34 9.09
C THR A 313 -21.46 24.69 9.75
N LYS A 314 -20.40 25.25 10.33
CA LYS A 314 -20.38 26.60 10.87
C LYS A 314 -19.62 27.52 9.93
N ASP A 315 -20.17 28.71 9.75
CA ASP A 315 -19.47 29.78 9.04
C ASP A 315 -18.26 30.26 9.85
N TYR A 316 -17.17 30.63 9.17
CA TYR A 316 -16.06 31.29 9.84
C TYR A 316 -16.39 32.76 10.12
N GLU A 317 -16.05 33.25 11.31
CA GLU A 317 -16.25 34.67 11.65
C GLU A 317 -15.37 35.62 10.81
N LYS A 318 -14.17 35.17 10.44
CA LYS A 318 -13.18 35.92 9.66
C LYS A 318 -12.82 35.18 8.38
N PRO A 319 -12.43 35.88 7.30
CA PRO A 319 -11.91 35.25 6.09
C PRO A 319 -10.77 34.28 6.39
N LEU A 320 -10.93 33.02 5.97
CA LEU A 320 -9.96 31.95 6.06
C LEU A 320 -9.65 31.46 4.65
N ALA A 321 -8.36 31.50 4.29
CA ALA A 321 -7.87 31.05 3.00
C ALA A 321 -7.00 29.80 3.18
N LEU A 322 -7.38 28.68 2.57
CA LEU A 322 -6.68 27.39 2.67
C LEU A 322 -6.25 26.90 1.28
N ASP A 323 -5.13 26.18 1.24
CA ASP A 323 -4.68 25.41 0.07
C ASP A 323 -4.74 23.91 0.39
N ILE A 324 -5.34 23.10 -0.49
CA ILE A 324 -5.32 21.64 -0.43
C ILE A 324 -4.36 21.13 -1.49
N VAL A 325 -3.39 20.31 -1.11
CA VAL A 325 -2.45 19.67 -2.03
C VAL A 325 -2.99 18.31 -2.47
N CYS A 326 -2.91 17.99 -3.76
CA CYS A 326 -3.19 16.65 -4.27
C CYS A 326 -2.50 16.38 -5.60
N GLY A 327 -2.44 15.10 -6.01
CA GLY A 327 -2.00 14.72 -7.34
C GLY A 327 -2.98 15.20 -8.42
N LYS A 328 -2.48 15.40 -9.64
CA LYS A 328 -3.27 15.86 -10.78
C LYS A 328 -4.54 15.05 -11.02
N SER A 329 -4.47 13.72 -10.89
CA SER A 329 -5.56 12.80 -11.26
C SER A 329 -6.84 12.99 -10.44
N VAL A 330 -6.71 13.27 -9.14
CA VAL A 330 -7.84 13.46 -8.21
C VAL A 330 -8.27 14.92 -8.07
N GLY A 331 -7.52 15.86 -8.64
CA GLY A 331 -7.73 17.30 -8.46
C GLY A 331 -9.13 17.78 -8.82
N LYS A 332 -9.71 17.27 -9.92
CA LYS A 332 -11.09 17.61 -10.32
C LYS A 332 -12.11 17.13 -9.29
N ILE A 333 -11.94 15.92 -8.77
CA ILE A 333 -12.87 15.30 -7.83
C ILE A 333 -12.88 16.08 -6.51
N ILE A 334 -11.71 16.40 -5.96
CA ILE A 334 -11.62 17.19 -4.71
C ILE A 334 -12.22 18.59 -4.92
N LYS A 335 -11.97 19.24 -6.07
CA LYS A 335 -12.61 20.53 -6.39
C LYS A 335 -14.12 20.44 -6.40
N ASP A 336 -14.68 19.41 -7.03
CA ASP A 336 -16.12 19.21 -7.11
C ASP A 336 -16.75 18.92 -5.73
N LEU A 337 -16.03 18.21 -4.85
CA LEU A 337 -16.46 17.96 -3.46
C LEU A 337 -16.48 19.25 -2.64
N VAL A 338 -15.40 20.02 -2.68
CA VAL A 338 -15.27 21.31 -1.97
C VAL A 338 -16.32 22.32 -2.46
N ALA A 339 -16.54 22.41 -3.78
CA ALA A 339 -17.52 23.32 -4.36
C ALA A 339 -18.97 23.03 -3.93
N LYS A 340 -19.29 21.78 -3.58
CA LYS A 340 -20.60 21.37 -3.06
C LYS A 340 -20.82 21.70 -1.58
N MET A 341 -19.79 22.20 -0.90
CA MET A 341 -19.83 22.57 0.52
C MET A 341 -19.41 24.04 0.70
N PRO A 342 -20.20 25.02 0.22
CA PRO A 342 -19.88 26.42 0.40
C PRO A 342 -19.99 26.80 1.88
N ILE A 343 -18.88 27.28 2.45
CA ILE A 343 -18.83 27.80 3.83
C ILE A 343 -18.52 29.28 3.75
N LYS A 344 -19.29 30.12 4.44
CA LYS A 344 -19.07 31.56 4.39
C LYS A 344 -17.70 31.90 4.97
N ASN A 345 -17.03 32.87 4.34
CA ASN A 345 -15.68 33.32 4.68
C ASN A 345 -14.59 32.26 4.53
N LEU A 346 -14.88 31.09 3.97
CA LEU A 346 -13.86 30.10 3.61
C LEU A 346 -13.55 30.20 2.12
N ASP A 347 -12.29 30.40 1.78
CA ASP A 347 -11.78 30.37 0.42
C ASP A 347 -10.76 29.23 0.29
N VAL A 348 -11.09 28.21 -0.49
CA VAL A 348 -10.29 26.98 -0.62
C VAL A 348 -9.77 26.86 -2.04
N GLN A 349 -8.45 26.69 -2.16
CA GLN A 349 -7.82 26.40 -3.43
C GLN A 349 -7.28 24.97 -3.44
N VAL A 350 -7.78 24.16 -4.36
CA VAL A 350 -7.25 22.81 -4.60
C VAL A 350 -6.10 22.90 -5.61
N LEU A 351 -4.89 22.66 -5.12
CA LEU A 351 -3.65 22.61 -5.89
C LEU A 351 -3.40 21.19 -6.38
N ALA A 352 -3.93 20.90 -7.57
CA ALA A 352 -3.65 19.66 -8.30
C ALA A 352 -2.27 19.77 -8.95
N LEU A 353 -1.28 19.08 -8.39
CA LEU A 353 0.13 19.25 -8.75
C LEU A 353 0.53 18.34 -9.91
N GLU A 354 1.34 18.90 -10.83
CA GLU A 354 2.13 18.12 -11.78
C GLU A 354 3.35 17.55 -11.06
N ASN A 355 3.73 16.31 -11.40
CA ASN A 355 4.92 15.67 -10.86
C ASN A 355 6.12 15.98 -11.75
N ASP A 356 6.80 17.09 -11.49
CA ASP A 356 8.00 17.46 -12.24
C ASP A 356 9.16 16.50 -11.93
N PHE A 357 9.17 15.90 -10.73
CA PHE A 357 10.21 15.02 -10.28
C PHE A 357 10.19 13.67 -11.01
N PHE A 358 9.11 12.90 -10.95
CA PHE A 358 8.98 11.62 -11.66
C PHE A 358 8.50 11.74 -13.11
N GLY A 359 7.99 12.91 -13.51
CA GLY A 359 7.45 13.15 -14.85
C GLY A 359 5.92 13.27 -14.84
N HIS A 360 5.37 14.04 -15.79
CA HIS A 360 3.96 14.45 -15.80
C HIS A 360 2.95 13.33 -16.03
N GLU A 361 3.41 12.15 -16.45
CA GLU A 361 2.60 10.93 -16.54
C GLU A 361 2.30 10.35 -15.15
N VAL A 362 3.13 10.65 -14.14
CA VAL A 362 2.89 10.24 -12.75
C VAL A 362 1.95 11.24 -12.08
N THR A 363 0.67 10.88 -12.00
CA THR A 363 -0.39 11.83 -11.60
C THR A 363 -1.01 11.57 -10.23
N VAL A 364 -0.62 10.49 -9.56
CA VAL A 364 -1.17 10.08 -8.25
C VAL A 364 -0.58 10.90 -7.09
N THR A 365 -1.39 11.12 -6.06
CA THR A 365 -1.00 11.89 -4.87
C THR A 365 0.17 11.26 -4.10
N GLY A 366 0.18 9.93 -3.97
CA GLY A 366 1.19 9.24 -3.16
C GLY A 366 2.59 9.21 -3.77
N LEU A 367 2.76 9.70 -5.00
CA LEU A 367 4.06 9.85 -5.66
C LEU A 367 4.54 11.30 -5.75
N LEU A 368 3.86 12.23 -5.06
CA LEU A 368 4.32 13.62 -4.93
C LEU A 368 5.54 13.70 -4.01
N THR A 369 6.53 14.49 -4.40
CA THR A 369 7.74 14.76 -3.61
C THR A 369 7.57 16.04 -2.78
N GLY A 370 8.29 16.13 -1.66
CA GLY A 370 8.30 17.33 -0.82
C GLY A 370 8.79 18.56 -1.60
N GLN A 371 9.78 18.37 -2.47
CA GLN A 371 10.27 19.39 -3.41
C GLN A 371 9.16 19.95 -4.32
N ASP A 372 8.41 19.07 -5.00
CA ASP A 372 7.35 19.49 -5.92
C ASP A 372 6.22 20.19 -5.17
N ILE A 373 5.90 19.73 -3.95
CA ILE A 373 4.91 20.35 -3.08
C ILE A 373 5.35 21.77 -2.69
N ILE A 374 6.58 21.95 -2.18
CA ILE A 374 7.11 23.27 -1.76
C ILE A 374 7.13 24.23 -2.95
N LYS A 375 7.65 23.80 -4.09
CA LYS A 375 7.72 24.61 -5.31
C LYS A 375 6.35 25.13 -5.74
N ASN A 376 5.34 24.26 -5.76
CA ASN A 376 3.99 24.64 -6.17
C ASN A 376 3.29 25.54 -5.14
N LEU A 377 3.48 25.27 -3.84
CA LEU A 377 2.95 26.10 -2.77
C LEU A 377 3.58 27.51 -2.75
N GLN A 378 4.87 27.65 -3.08
CA GLN A 378 5.51 28.95 -3.23
C GLN A 378 4.91 29.74 -4.40
N LYS A 379 4.69 29.09 -5.54
CA LYS A 379 4.03 29.68 -6.70
C LYS A 379 2.58 30.10 -6.38
N SER A 380 1.85 29.29 -5.62
CA SER A 380 0.50 29.63 -5.14
C SER A 380 0.52 30.88 -4.25
N LYS A 381 1.40 30.91 -3.24
CA LYS A 381 1.54 32.02 -2.28
C LYS A 381 1.80 33.37 -2.95
N GLN A 382 2.58 33.40 -4.03
CA GLN A 382 2.83 34.62 -4.80
C GLN A 382 1.55 35.18 -5.45
N ASN A 383 0.59 34.32 -5.78
CA ASN A 383 -0.66 34.71 -6.43
C ASN A 383 -1.78 35.01 -5.44
N ARG A 384 -1.74 34.45 -4.22
CA ARG A 384 -2.82 34.56 -3.23
C ARG A 384 -2.28 34.36 -1.80
N PRO A 385 -2.56 35.28 -0.85
CA PRO A 385 -2.27 35.05 0.56
C PRO A 385 -3.18 33.96 1.12
N ARG A 386 -2.62 33.09 1.97
CA ARG A 386 -3.37 32.03 2.66
C ARG A 386 -2.98 31.96 4.13
N ARG A 387 -3.73 31.18 4.90
CA ARG A 387 -3.56 30.97 6.34
C ARG A 387 -3.17 29.54 6.69
N GLY A 388 -3.56 28.56 5.87
CA GLY A 388 -3.29 27.16 6.13
C GLY A 388 -3.08 26.31 4.87
N ILE A 389 -2.41 25.19 5.06
CA ILE A 389 -2.06 24.21 4.02
C ILE A 389 -2.51 22.83 4.51
N ILE A 390 -3.21 22.10 3.66
CA ILE A 390 -3.63 20.73 3.92
C ILE A 390 -2.81 19.79 3.02
N ILE A 391 -2.02 18.93 3.66
CA ILE A 391 -1.21 17.89 3.01
C ILE A 391 -1.96 16.56 3.14
N PRO A 392 -2.11 15.78 2.06
CA PRO A 392 -2.70 14.45 2.15
C PRO A 392 -1.67 13.48 2.74
N SER A 393 -2.07 12.65 3.70
CA SER A 393 -1.13 11.70 4.34
C SER A 393 -0.64 10.63 3.39
N SER A 394 -1.40 10.33 2.33
CA SER A 394 -0.96 9.43 1.24
C SER A 394 0.32 9.89 0.55
N ALA A 395 0.71 11.17 0.63
CA ALA A 395 2.00 11.67 0.12
C ALA A 395 3.16 11.47 1.12
N LEU A 396 2.85 11.10 2.37
CA LEU A 396 3.81 10.81 3.43
C LEU A 396 3.97 9.30 3.58
N ARG A 397 5.11 8.87 4.10
CA ARG A 397 5.31 7.47 4.49
C ARG A 397 4.36 7.11 5.62
N GLU A 398 3.77 5.93 5.58
CA GLU A 398 2.95 5.45 6.69
C GLU A 398 3.76 5.43 8.00
N GLY A 399 3.18 6.00 9.05
CA GLY A 399 3.82 6.13 10.36
C GLY A 399 4.93 7.18 10.52
N GLU A 400 5.36 7.83 9.43
CA GLU A 400 6.47 8.79 9.46
C GLU A 400 6.11 10.08 8.70
N ASP A 401 6.54 11.23 9.20
CA ASP A 401 6.30 12.53 8.56
C ASP A 401 7.36 12.85 7.48
N ILE A 402 7.61 11.90 6.59
CA ILE A 402 8.66 11.96 5.56
C ILE A 402 8.06 11.66 4.17
N PHE A 403 8.41 12.48 3.18
CA PHE A 403 8.05 12.33 1.76
C PHE A 403 8.99 11.32 1.06
N LEU A 404 8.76 11.02 -0.21
CA LEU A 404 9.57 10.03 -0.94
C LEU A 404 11.03 10.44 -1.13
N ASP A 405 11.29 11.76 -1.17
CA ASP A 405 12.57 12.41 -1.43
C ASP A 405 13.27 12.88 -0.13
N ASP A 406 12.98 12.22 1.00
CA ASP A 406 13.53 12.48 2.33
C ASP A 406 13.27 13.89 2.92
N TYR A 407 12.49 14.73 2.23
CA TYR A 407 11.93 15.93 2.84
C TYR A 407 10.97 15.52 3.96
N SER A 408 10.98 16.26 5.06
CA SER A 408 10.03 16.06 6.15
C SER A 408 8.84 17.02 6.06
N LEU A 409 7.75 16.67 6.74
CA LEU A 409 6.63 17.60 6.97
C LEU A 409 7.12 18.88 7.67
N ASP A 410 8.11 18.77 8.55
CA ASP A 410 8.73 19.91 9.21
C ASP A 410 9.49 20.82 8.25
N ASP A 411 10.03 20.30 7.15
CA ASP A 411 10.66 21.14 6.12
C ASP A 411 9.61 21.97 5.36
N ILE A 412 8.40 21.43 5.15
CA ILE A 412 7.26 22.22 4.66
C ILE A 412 6.88 23.30 5.68
N LYS A 413 6.73 22.95 6.97
CA LYS A 413 6.41 23.92 8.02
C LYS A 413 7.45 25.05 8.11
N LYS A 414 8.74 24.72 7.97
CA LYS A 414 9.84 25.72 7.92
C LYS A 414 9.74 26.61 6.68
N ALA A 415 9.41 26.05 5.53
CA ALA A 415 9.26 26.81 4.28
C ALA A 415 8.04 27.75 4.29
N PHE A 416 7.04 27.46 5.13
CA PHE A 416 5.79 28.22 5.26
C PHE A 416 5.49 28.55 6.74
N SER A 417 6.44 29.21 7.41
CA SER A 417 6.38 29.47 8.86
C SER A 417 5.23 30.36 9.33
N ASP A 418 4.61 31.12 8.42
CA ASP A 418 3.47 32.00 8.72
C ASP A 418 2.12 31.29 8.51
N GLU A 419 2.15 30.04 8.06
CA GLU A 419 1.00 29.24 7.71
C GLU A 419 0.93 27.96 8.54
N GLU A 420 -0.28 27.60 8.96
CA GLU A 420 -0.49 26.36 9.69
C GLU A 420 -0.63 25.18 8.71
N VAL A 421 0.21 24.16 8.87
CA VAL A 421 0.21 22.96 8.02
C VAL A 421 -0.47 21.82 8.78
N LYS A 422 -1.54 21.28 8.21
CA LYS A 422 -2.26 20.11 8.73
C LYS A 422 -2.25 18.98 7.73
N VAL A 423 -2.34 17.75 8.24
CA VAL A 423 -2.42 16.54 7.42
C VAL A 423 -3.84 16.02 7.44
N ALA A 424 -4.36 15.60 6.28
CA ALA A 424 -5.63 14.90 6.16
C ALA A 424 -5.36 13.45 5.78
N ASP A 425 -5.82 12.49 6.59
CA ASP A 425 -5.65 11.07 6.28
C ASP A 425 -6.60 10.59 5.19
N ASP A 426 -7.84 11.09 5.23
CA ASP A 426 -8.91 10.57 4.39
C ASP A 426 -9.96 11.64 4.03
N GLY A 427 -11.08 11.22 3.43
CA GLY A 427 -12.17 12.12 3.09
C GLY A 427 -12.89 12.72 4.30
N THR A 428 -12.88 12.01 5.43
CA THR A 428 -13.47 12.44 6.71
C THR A 428 -12.67 13.60 7.29
N ASP A 429 -11.36 13.43 7.40
CA ASP A 429 -10.44 14.40 7.95
C ASP A 429 -10.38 15.65 7.10
N LEU A 430 -10.32 15.51 5.77
CA LEU A 430 -10.36 16.68 4.90
C LEU A 430 -11.63 17.50 5.13
N LYS A 431 -12.80 16.84 5.20
CA LYS A 431 -14.07 17.54 5.40
C LYS A 431 -14.10 18.25 6.75
N LYS A 432 -13.69 17.56 7.81
CA LYS A 432 -13.55 18.08 9.17
C LYS A 432 -12.67 19.32 9.21
N LEU A 433 -11.45 19.24 8.67
CA LEU A 433 -10.49 20.35 8.63
C LEU A 433 -11.03 21.59 7.92
N LEU A 434 -11.82 21.43 6.86
CA LEU A 434 -12.44 22.56 6.18
C LEU A 434 -13.56 23.21 7.00
N THR A 435 -14.23 22.45 7.87
CA THR A 435 -15.41 22.93 8.61
C THR A 435 -15.09 23.46 10.00
N ASP A 436 -13.98 23.01 10.59
CA ASP A 436 -13.52 23.47 11.89
C ASP A 436 -11.99 23.49 11.97
N TRP A 437 -11.39 24.37 11.16
CA TRP A 437 -9.94 24.50 11.03
C TRP A 437 -9.23 24.76 12.36
N TYR A 438 -9.83 25.52 13.28
CA TYR A 438 -9.14 25.98 14.49
C TYR A 438 -9.19 24.96 15.64
N ASN A 439 -10.18 24.07 15.68
CA ASN A 439 -10.34 23.13 16.79
C ASN A 439 -9.92 21.69 16.45
N ILE A 440 -9.78 21.37 15.16
CA ILE A 440 -9.43 20.01 14.72
C ILE A 440 -7.93 19.87 14.54
N GLU A 441 -7.33 18.98 15.31
CA GLU A 441 -5.99 18.43 15.08
C GLU A 441 -6.14 17.00 14.57
N CYS A 442 -5.64 16.73 13.37
CA CYS A 442 -5.52 15.37 12.85
C CYS A 442 -4.18 14.81 13.33
N SER A 443 -4.22 13.77 14.18
CA SER A 443 -3.03 13.04 14.60
C SER A 443 -2.85 11.81 13.72
N ARG A 444 -1.65 11.63 13.16
CA ARG A 444 -1.32 10.40 12.44
C ARG A 444 -0.98 9.28 13.40
N SER A 445 -1.47 8.08 13.12
CA SER A 445 -0.98 6.86 13.76
C SER A 445 0.52 6.68 13.40
N LYS A 446 1.37 6.44 14.38
CA LYS A 446 2.77 6.04 14.15
C LYS A 446 2.75 4.56 13.74
N ALA A 447 3.57 4.17 12.76
CA ALA A 447 3.54 2.80 12.24
C ALA A 447 3.93 1.83 13.36
N ILE A 448 3.06 0.84 13.56
CA ILE A 448 3.16 -0.23 14.54
C ILE A 448 3.52 -1.50 13.75
N TYR A 449 4.71 -2.06 13.94
CA TYR A 449 5.04 -3.38 13.40
C TYR A 449 4.68 -4.46 14.43
N THR A 450 3.38 -4.66 14.67
CA THR A 450 2.86 -5.80 15.44
C THR A 450 2.25 -6.81 14.49
N TRP A 451 2.37 -8.11 14.77
CA TRP A 451 1.71 -9.16 13.96
C TRP A 451 0.19 -8.94 13.86
N GLN A 452 -0.41 -8.33 14.88
CA GLN A 452 -1.82 -7.98 14.96
C GLN A 452 -2.25 -6.83 14.05
N SER A 453 -1.32 -6.10 13.41
CA SER A 453 -1.67 -5.20 12.31
C SER A 453 -2.26 -5.95 11.11
N ASN A 454 -2.28 -7.29 11.08
CA ASN A 454 -3.03 -8.05 10.07
C ASN A 454 -4.48 -8.33 10.43
N ALA A 455 -4.87 -8.21 11.71
CA ALA A 455 -6.24 -8.43 12.15
C ALA A 455 -7.06 -7.13 12.24
N ALA A 456 -6.39 -5.97 12.24
CA ALA A 456 -7.03 -4.66 12.43
C ALA A 456 -7.27 -3.86 11.14
N TYR A 457 -6.70 -4.24 10.00
CA TYR A 457 -6.91 -3.54 8.71
C TYR A 457 -7.98 -4.17 7.81
N THR A 458 -8.64 -5.23 8.29
CA THR A 458 -9.92 -5.68 7.75
C THR A 458 -11.06 -5.09 8.58
N LYS A 459 -11.39 -3.82 8.35
CA LYS A 459 -12.76 -3.29 8.50
C LYS A 459 -12.94 -1.93 7.85
#